data_AF-A0A1V5USE1-F1
#
_entry.id   AF-A0A1V5USE1-F1
#
_cell.length_a   1.000
_cell.length_b   1.000
_cell.length_c   1.000
_cell.angle_alpha   90.00
_cell.angle_beta   90.00
_cell.angle_gamma   90.00
#
_symmetry.space_group_name_H-M   'P 1'
#
loop_
_entity.id
_entity.type
_entity.pdbx_description
1 polymer ?
#
loop_
_entity_poly.entity_id
_entity_poly.type
_entity_poly.pdbx_seq_one_letter_code
_entity_poly.pdbx_strand_id
1 'polypeptide(L)'
;MRIRFKLCAGVILALISSWMSADAENNKPCIRIDFANRSNDGKAVTGWVYRGKLGTPGASYKVVTLDGVKVLKLESNQGTGTILFDISKIDLKKYPVMRWKWRVGRIRAR
;
A
#
# COMPACT_ATOMS: atom_id res chain seq x y z
N MET A 1 11.62 60.84 15.75
CA MET A 1 10.69 60.20 14.80
C MET A 1 10.50 58.74 15.24
N ARG A 2 9.32 58.39 15.79
CA ARG A 2 9.04 57.06 16.38
C ARG A 2 8.31 56.18 15.36
N ILE A 3 9.00 55.20 14.78
CA ILE A 3 8.38 54.21 13.89
C ILE A 3 7.96 53.01 14.76
N ARG A 4 6.65 52.88 14.99
CA ARG A 4 6.05 51.73 15.68
C ARG A 4 5.89 50.58 14.69
N PHE A 5 6.83 49.63 14.70
CA PHE A 5 6.66 48.34 14.02
C PHE A 5 5.76 47.44 14.87
N LYS A 6 4.44 47.50 14.63
CA LYS A 6 3.46 46.50 15.08
C LYS A 6 2.99 45.72 13.86
N LEU A 7 3.79 44.79 13.37
CA LEU A 7 3.31 43.78 12.43
C LEU A 7 4.30 42.61 12.50
N CYS A 8 3.82 41.38 12.35
CA CYS A 8 4.57 40.11 12.24
C CYS A 8 4.59 39.17 13.47
N ALA A 9 3.63 39.24 14.39
CA ALA A 9 3.38 38.10 15.31
C ALA A 9 2.37 37.08 14.74
N GLY A 10 1.44 37.52 13.87
CA GLY A 10 0.33 36.68 13.40
C GLY A 10 0.65 35.74 12.22
N VAL A 11 1.67 36.05 11.40
CA VAL A 11 1.97 35.27 10.18
C VAL A 11 2.86 34.06 10.46
N ILE A 12 3.69 34.12 11.50
CA ILE A 12 4.62 33.03 11.86
C ILE A 12 3.85 31.83 12.47
N LEU A 13 2.74 32.08 13.19
CA LEU A 13 1.97 31.01 13.82
C LEU A 13 1.19 30.12 12.83
N ALA A 14 0.87 30.64 11.64
CA ALA A 14 0.10 29.90 10.63
C ALA A 14 0.96 28.95 9.78
N LEU A 15 2.28 29.11 9.75
CA LEU A 15 3.19 28.25 8.97
C LEU A 15 3.65 26.99 9.73
N ILE A 16 3.52 26.97 11.06
CA ILE A 16 3.93 25.84 11.90
C ILE A 16 2.83 24.76 11.96
N SER A 17 1.56 25.12 11.75
CA SER A 17 0.44 24.18 11.82
C SER A 17 0.40 23.17 10.67
N SER A 18 1.03 23.45 9.52
CA SER A 18 1.08 22.52 8.39
C SER A 18 1.93 21.28 8.62
N TRP A 19 2.81 21.26 9.63
CA TRP A 19 3.69 20.11 9.90
C TRP A 19 3.06 19.09 10.85
N MET A 20 2.08 19.49 11.66
CA MET A 20 1.42 18.58 12.62
C MET A 20 0.33 17.69 12.00
N SER A 21 -0.08 17.95 10.75
CA SER A 21 -1.15 17.18 10.11
C SER A 21 -0.72 15.84 9.50
N ALA A 22 0.59 15.58 9.36
CA ALA A 22 1.10 14.37 8.73
C ALA A 22 1.13 13.15 9.68
N ASP A 23 1.28 13.36 10.99
CA ASP A 23 1.39 12.26 11.96
C ASP A 23 0.04 11.60 12.31
N ALA A 24 -1.07 12.33 12.14
CA ALA A 24 -2.40 11.80 12.45
C ALA A 24 -2.85 10.67 11.50
N GLU A 25 -2.35 10.64 10.25
CA GLU A 25 -2.67 9.56 9.32
C GLU A 25 -1.91 8.26 9.64
N ASN A 26 -0.70 8.36 10.21
CA ASN A 26 0.14 7.20 10.51
C ASN A 26 -0.33 6.37 11.69
N ASN A 27 -1.15 6.94 12.58
CA ASN A 27 -1.61 6.27 13.80
C ASN A 27 -2.94 5.50 13.64
N LYS A 28 -3.53 5.49 12.44
CA LYS A 28 -4.75 4.71 12.21
C LYS A 28 -4.45 3.21 12.26
N PRO A 29 -5.31 2.40 12.90
CA PRO A 29 -5.16 0.95 12.90
C PRO A 29 -5.13 0.45 11.45
N CYS A 30 -4.05 -0.22 11.08
CA CYS A 30 -3.84 -0.72 9.72
C CYS A 30 -3.72 -2.23 9.72
N ILE A 31 -4.34 -2.87 8.73
CA ILE A 31 -4.18 -4.31 8.52
C ILE A 31 -3.03 -4.56 7.54
N ARG A 32 -2.13 -5.47 7.94
CA ARG A 32 -1.06 -5.99 7.09
C ARG A 32 -1.28 -7.48 6.88
N ILE A 33 -1.29 -7.91 5.63
CA ILE A 33 -1.33 -9.33 5.30
C ILE A 33 0.06 -9.91 5.58
N ASP A 34 0.13 -10.83 6.53
CA ASP A 34 1.35 -11.54 6.86
C ASP A 34 1.45 -12.86 6.05
N PHE A 35 2.59 -13.03 5.38
CA PHE A 35 2.92 -14.23 4.61
C PHE A 35 3.93 -15.13 5.34
N ALA A 36 4.58 -14.65 6.41
CA ALA A 36 5.59 -15.40 7.16
C ALA A 36 4.97 -16.64 7.83
N ASN A 37 3.80 -16.47 8.43
CA ASN A 37 3.07 -17.52 9.14
C ASN A 37 2.26 -18.47 8.24
N ARG A 38 2.31 -18.31 6.91
CA ARG A 38 1.62 -19.23 5.99
C ARG A 38 2.54 -20.41 5.61
N SER A 39 2.03 -21.63 5.80
CA SER A 39 2.63 -22.92 5.37
C SER A 39 2.55 -23.16 3.84
N ASN A 40 2.29 -22.11 3.06
CA ASN A 40 1.86 -22.22 1.66
C ASN A 40 2.98 -21.90 0.66
N ASP A 41 4.23 -22.26 0.97
CA ASP A 41 5.34 -22.02 0.04
C ASP A 41 5.10 -22.79 -1.26
N GLY A 42 5.12 -22.07 -2.39
CA GLY A 42 4.82 -22.63 -3.72
C GLY A 42 3.33 -22.91 -4.01
N LYS A 43 2.40 -22.74 -3.06
CA LYS A 43 0.96 -22.97 -3.27
C LYS A 43 0.24 -21.72 -3.78
N ALA A 44 -0.86 -21.94 -4.50
CA ALA A 44 -1.77 -20.88 -4.92
C ALA A 44 -2.38 -20.17 -3.70
N VAL A 45 -2.42 -18.84 -3.73
CA VAL A 45 -2.93 -18.02 -2.62
C VAL A 45 -4.38 -17.65 -2.89
N THR A 46 -5.26 -17.93 -1.94
CA THR A 46 -6.69 -17.58 -2.03
C THR A 46 -6.93 -16.10 -1.76
N GLY A 47 -7.99 -15.55 -2.36
CA GLY A 47 -8.39 -14.16 -2.19
C GLY A 47 -7.64 -13.17 -3.08
N TRP A 48 -6.64 -13.61 -3.86
CA TRP A 48 -5.91 -12.74 -4.78
C TRP A 48 -6.37 -12.98 -6.21
N VAL A 49 -6.94 -11.96 -6.83
CA VAL A 49 -7.56 -12.06 -8.16
C VAL A 49 -7.08 -10.91 -9.04
N TYR A 50 -6.75 -11.25 -10.28
CA TYR A 50 -6.49 -10.27 -11.32
C TYR A 50 -7.78 -9.94 -12.06
N ARG A 51 -8.19 -8.66 -12.08
CA ARG A 51 -9.31 -8.17 -12.91
C ARG A 51 -8.73 -7.40 -14.10
N GLY A 52 -8.19 -8.15 -15.05
CA GLY A 52 -7.74 -7.60 -16.33
C GLY A 52 -8.85 -7.47 -17.36
N LYS A 53 -8.49 -6.94 -18.54
CA LYS A 53 -9.36 -6.94 -19.72
C LYS A 53 -9.63 -8.36 -20.21
N LEU A 54 -10.82 -8.58 -20.76
CA LEU A 54 -11.20 -9.83 -21.42
C LEU A 54 -10.15 -10.20 -22.49
N GLY A 55 -9.67 -11.45 -22.50
CA GLY A 55 -8.63 -11.91 -23.44
C GLY A 55 -7.17 -11.71 -23.00
N THR A 56 -6.94 -11.14 -21.81
CA THR A 56 -5.58 -11.04 -21.25
C THR A 56 -5.22 -12.31 -20.48
N PRO A 57 -4.06 -12.96 -20.75
CA PRO A 57 -3.57 -14.08 -19.94
C PRO A 57 -3.62 -13.80 -18.43
N GLY A 58 -4.11 -14.78 -17.66
CA GLY A 58 -4.30 -14.66 -16.22
C GLY A 58 -2.99 -14.43 -15.47
N ALA A 59 -3.00 -13.57 -14.46
CA ALA A 59 -1.89 -13.46 -13.51
C ALA A 59 -1.87 -14.67 -12.57
N SER A 60 -0.67 -15.10 -12.18
CA SER A 60 -0.48 -16.15 -11.18
C SER A 60 0.01 -15.56 -9.86
N TYR A 61 -0.44 -16.15 -8.75
CA TYR A 61 -0.13 -15.71 -7.39
C TYR A 61 0.42 -16.89 -6.58
N LYS A 62 1.63 -16.74 -6.03
CA LYS A 62 2.29 -17.76 -5.20
C LYS A 62 3.02 -17.12 -4.03
N VAL A 63 3.08 -17.78 -2.87
CA VAL A 63 4.03 -17.37 -1.81
C VAL A 63 5.40 -17.94 -2.16
N VAL A 64 6.43 -17.10 -2.07
CA VAL A 64 7.83 -17.49 -2.26
C VAL A 64 8.69 -16.88 -1.16
N THR A 65 9.84 -17.48 -0.89
CA THR A 65 10.86 -16.87 -0.03
C THR A 65 11.80 -16.00 -0.88
N LEU A 66 11.91 -14.71 -0.55
CA LEU A 66 12.80 -13.73 -1.17
C LEU A 66 13.62 -13.05 -0.07
N ASP A 67 14.95 -13.08 -0.18
CA ASP A 67 15.87 -12.51 0.82
C ASP A 67 15.59 -12.97 2.27
N GLY A 68 15.23 -14.26 2.42
CA GLY A 68 14.89 -14.86 3.72
C GLY A 68 13.48 -14.52 4.25
N VAL A 69 12.68 -13.76 3.50
CA VAL A 69 11.31 -13.36 3.90
C VAL A 69 10.28 -13.95 2.95
N LYS A 70 9.19 -14.52 3.49
CA LYS A 70 8.05 -14.97 2.68
C LYS A 70 7.26 -13.78 2.16
N VAL A 71 7.05 -13.75 0.84
CA VAL A 71 6.35 -12.69 0.13
C VAL A 71 5.37 -13.28 -0.89
N LEU A 72 4.36 -12.50 -1.28
CA LEU A 72 3.50 -12.83 -2.40
C LEU A 72 4.20 -12.45 -3.72
N LYS A 73 4.47 -13.44 -4.56
CA LYS A 73 4.90 -13.24 -5.95
C LYS A 73 3.70 -13.21 -6.87
N LEU A 74 3.60 -12.13 -7.65
CA LEU A 74 2.70 -12.01 -8.79
C LEU A 74 3.53 -12.13 -10.08
N GLU A 75 3.08 -12.99 -10.99
CA GLU A 75 3.59 -13.05 -12.35
C GLU A 75 2.45 -12.80 -13.34
N SER A 76 2.65 -11.86 -14.26
CA SER A 76 1.70 -11.59 -15.34
C SER A 76 2.48 -11.34 -16.64
N ASN A 77 2.23 -12.18 -17.65
CA ASN A 77 2.96 -12.11 -18.93
C ASN A 77 2.40 -11.06 -19.90
N GLN A 78 1.16 -10.59 -19.71
CA GLN A 78 0.48 -9.62 -20.58
C GLN A 78 -0.53 -8.73 -19.82
N GLY A 79 -0.46 -8.68 -18.49
CA GLY A 79 -1.46 -7.98 -17.68
C GLY A 79 -1.45 -6.47 -17.85
N THR A 80 -2.54 -5.89 -18.37
CA THR A 80 -2.82 -4.45 -18.38
C THR A 80 -3.91 -4.07 -17.36
N GLY A 81 -3.85 -4.54 -16.11
CA GLY A 81 -4.99 -4.47 -15.19
C GLY A 81 -4.66 -4.43 -13.70
N THR A 82 -5.72 -4.31 -12.89
CA THR A 82 -5.64 -4.07 -11.44
C THR A 82 -5.62 -5.39 -10.66
N ILE A 83 -4.72 -5.48 -9.68
CA ILE A 83 -4.63 -6.57 -8.71
C ILE A 83 -5.62 -6.28 -7.58
N LEU A 84 -6.45 -7.26 -7.21
CA LEU A 84 -7.40 -7.12 -6.11
C LEU A 84 -7.18 -8.25 -5.10
N PHE A 85 -7.23 -7.86 -3.83
CA PHE A 85 -7.40 -8.79 -2.73
C PHE A 85 -8.87 -8.77 -2.31
N ASP A 86 -9.43 -9.94 -2.03
CA ASP A 86 -10.76 -10.09 -1.45
C ASP A 86 -10.74 -9.60 -0.01
N ILE A 87 -11.31 -8.41 0.18
CA ILE A 87 -11.38 -7.73 1.47
C ILE A 87 -12.59 -8.14 2.30
N SER A 88 -13.45 -9.05 1.82
CA SER A 88 -14.70 -9.44 2.51
C SER A 88 -14.50 -9.94 3.94
N LYS A 89 -13.31 -10.47 4.24
CA LYS A 89 -12.93 -10.97 5.58
C LYS A 89 -12.28 -9.91 6.48
N ILE A 90 -12.18 -8.67 6.02
CA ILE A 90 -11.53 -7.57 6.76
C ILE A 90 -12.62 -6.64 7.30
N ASP A 91 -12.60 -6.41 8.61
CA ASP A 91 -13.41 -5.36 9.22
C ASP A 91 -12.81 -3.98 8.92
N LEU A 92 -13.40 -3.30 7.94
CA LEU A 92 -13.00 -1.96 7.51
C LEU A 92 -13.33 -0.86 8.54
N LYS A 93 -14.25 -1.12 9.48
CA LYS A 93 -14.49 -0.17 10.59
C LYS A 93 -13.32 -0.18 11.56
N LYS A 94 -12.78 -1.38 11.83
CA LYS A 94 -11.62 -1.57 12.70
C LYS A 94 -10.31 -1.20 12.01
N TYR A 95 -10.17 -1.50 10.73
CA TYR A 95 -8.96 -1.24 9.94
C TYR A 95 -9.30 -0.38 8.72
N PRO A 96 -9.46 0.93 8.89
CA PRO A 96 -9.84 1.83 7.80
C PRO A 96 -8.72 2.03 6.78
N VAL A 97 -7.49 1.59 7.09
CA VAL A 97 -6.33 1.74 6.23
C VAL A 97 -5.74 0.36 5.91
N MET A 98 -5.55 0.09 4.62
CA MET A 98 -4.83 -1.08 4.14
C MET A 98 -3.53 -0.65 3.47
N ARG A 99 -2.40 -1.22 3.91
CA ARG A 99 -1.07 -0.86 3.42
C ARG A 99 -0.44 -2.00 2.64
N TRP A 100 0.12 -1.64 1.49
CA TRP A 100 0.71 -2.57 0.54
C TRP A 100 2.12 -2.11 0.22
N LYS A 101 3.06 -3.06 0.16
CA LYS A 101 4.43 -2.81 -0.28
C LYS A 101 4.76 -3.80 -1.36
N TRP A 102 5.21 -3.27 -2.50
CA TRP A 102 5.56 -4.06 -3.66
C TRP A 102 7.03 -3.89 -3.99
N ARG A 103 7.70 -4.99 -4.35
CA ARG A 103 9.00 -4.96 -5.00
C ARG A 103 8.82 -5.44 -6.42
N VAL A 104 9.23 -4.61 -7.37
CA VAL A 104 9.15 -4.95 -8.78
C VAL A 104 10.45 -5.65 -9.17
N GLY A 105 10.35 -6.91 -9.61
CA GLY A 105 11.51 -7.68 -10.05
C GLY A 105 11.94 -7.32 -11.49
N ARG A 106 10.97 -7.23 -12.40
CA ARG A 106 11.20 -6.89 -13.81
C ARG A 106 9.93 -6.28 -14.41
N ILE A 107 10.08 -5.14 -15.08
CA ILE A 107 9.05 -4.57 -15.96
C ILE A 107 9.51 -4.82 -17.38
N ARG A 108 8.68 -5.43 -18.23
CA ARG A 108 8.89 -5.44 -19.67
C ARG A 108 8.04 -4.32 -20.25
N ALA A 109 8.68 -3.21 -20.62
CA ALA A 109 8.06 -2.24 -21.51
C ALA A 109 7.94 -2.90 -22.90
N ARG A 110 6.75 -2.82 -23.48
CA ARG A 110 6.52 -3.20 -24.87
C ARG A 110 6.82 -2.03 -25.78
#